data_AF-A0A846PFC2-F1
#
_entry.id   AF-A0A846PFC2-F1
#
_cell.length_a   1.000
_cell.length_b   1.000
_cell.length_c   1.000
_cell.angle_alpha   90.00
_cell.angle_beta   90.00
_cell.angle_gamma   90.00
#
_symmetry.space_group_name_H-M   'P 1'
#
loop_
_entity.id
_entity.type
_entity.pdbx_description
1 polymer ?
#
loop_
_entity_poly.entity_id
_entity_poly.type
_entity_poly.pdbx_seq_one_letter_code
_entity_poly.pdbx_strand_id
1 'polypeptide(L)'
;MGLTVTEKILAKASHKSEVTSGDVVIADVDIVMAHDSTAPLAIEGFNEIRKKVFNPEKIVIVFDHFFPPPSVDAARLHQKVRNFVTEQKIPNFFNEGVCHQILVEKFVSPGNVIVGADSHTCTEGALGAFSTGLGSTDIAGAMATGKCWFKIPESLKFNLSGSPGKGVYAKDIILNII
;
A
#
# COMPACT_ATOMS: atom_id res chain seq x y z
N MET A 1 -20.17 -17.29 13.90
CA MET A 1 -20.38 -16.16 12.98
C MET A 1 -19.38 -16.29 11.84
N GLY A 2 -19.71 -15.84 10.62
CA GLY A 2 -18.76 -15.87 9.51
C GLY A 2 -17.71 -14.77 9.64
N LEU A 3 -16.51 -15.00 9.11
CA LEU A 3 -15.40 -14.03 9.06
C LEU A 3 -15.76 -12.79 8.22
N THR A 4 -15.26 -11.63 8.62
CA THR A 4 -15.27 -10.41 7.80
C THR A 4 -14.39 -10.55 6.56
N VAL A 5 -14.49 -9.61 5.61
CA VAL A 5 -13.62 -9.61 4.41
C VAL A 5 -12.16 -9.48 4.82
N THR A 6 -11.83 -8.55 5.72
CA THR A 6 -10.47 -8.36 6.25
C THR A 6 -9.92 -9.62 6.92
N GLU A 7 -10.71 -10.25 7.79
CA GLU A 7 -10.32 -11.51 8.46
C GLU A 7 -10.04 -12.63 7.44
N LYS A 8 -10.87 -12.77 6.40
CA LYS A 8 -10.65 -13.78 5.34
C LYS A 8 -9.35 -13.53 4.56
N ILE A 9 -9.10 -12.28 4.19
CA ILE A 9 -7.89 -11.91 3.43
C ILE A 9 -6.65 -12.17 4.26
N LEU A 10 -6.63 -11.70 5.52
CA LEU A 10 -5.47 -11.84 6.39
C LEU A 10 -5.28 -13.28 6.91
N ALA A 11 -6.34 -14.07 7.09
CA ALA A 11 -6.22 -15.50 7.36
C ALA A 11 -5.50 -16.22 6.20
N LYS A 12 -5.95 -15.99 4.96
CA LYS A 12 -5.32 -16.57 3.77
C LYS A 12 -3.85 -16.15 3.63
N ALA A 13 -3.57 -14.84 3.76
CA ALA A 13 -2.23 -14.29 3.61
C ALA A 13 -1.27 -14.70 4.72
N SER A 14 -1.77 -15.10 5.90
CA SER A 14 -0.97 -15.66 6.99
C SER A 14 -0.96 -17.18 7.04
N HIS A 15 -1.51 -17.85 6.01
CA HIS A 15 -1.64 -19.31 5.91
C HIS A 15 -2.38 -19.96 7.09
N LYS A 16 -3.40 -19.27 7.60
CA LYS A 16 -4.29 -19.75 8.66
C LYS A 16 -5.68 -20.06 8.12
N SER A 17 -6.37 -21.00 8.74
CA SER A 17 -7.78 -21.30 8.42
C SER A 17 -8.72 -20.17 8.88
N GLU A 18 -8.38 -19.52 9.99
CA GLU A 18 -9.15 -18.43 10.59
C GLU A 18 -8.24 -17.51 11.39
N VAL A 19 -8.67 -16.25 11.51
CA VAL A 19 -8.10 -15.22 12.39
C VAL A 19 -9.25 -14.38 12.93
N THR A 20 -9.05 -13.79 14.10
CA THR A 20 -10.03 -12.94 14.76
C THR A 20 -9.43 -11.59 15.14
N SER A 21 -10.29 -10.60 15.31
CA SER A 21 -9.88 -9.25 15.75
C SER A 21 -9.02 -9.31 17.01
N GLY A 22 -7.87 -8.63 16.98
CA GLY A 22 -6.89 -8.63 18.06
C GLY A 22 -5.73 -9.62 17.89
N ASP A 23 -5.88 -10.66 17.06
CA ASP A 23 -4.79 -11.57 16.73
C ASP A 23 -3.63 -10.84 16.06
N VAL A 24 -2.40 -11.30 16.29
CA VAL A 24 -1.22 -10.83 15.58
C VAL A 24 -0.74 -11.91 14.62
N VAL A 25 -0.58 -11.54 13.34
CA VAL A 25 -0.17 -12.45 12.27
C VAL A 25 0.98 -11.87 11.46
N ILE A 26 1.79 -12.75 10.90
CA ILE A 26 2.71 -12.40 9.80
C ILE A 26 1.99 -12.77 8.52
N ALA A 27 1.73 -11.79 7.66
CA ALA A 27 1.05 -12.02 6.39
C ALA A 27 1.97 -11.73 5.20
N ASP A 28 1.81 -12.52 4.14
CA ASP A 28 2.37 -12.24 2.84
C ASP A 28 1.80 -10.94 2.26
N VAL A 29 2.67 -10.16 1.64
CA VAL A 29 2.33 -8.92 0.96
C VAL A 29 2.35 -9.14 -0.55
N ASP A 30 1.30 -8.67 -1.21
CA ASP A 30 1.16 -8.76 -2.66
C ASP A 30 1.80 -7.59 -3.38
N ILE A 31 1.61 -6.36 -2.87
CA ILE A 31 2.20 -5.15 -3.43
C ILE A 31 2.77 -4.29 -2.31
N VAL A 32 4.01 -3.82 -2.50
CA VAL A 32 4.67 -2.82 -1.66
C VAL A 32 4.83 -1.55 -2.48
N MET A 33 4.15 -0.48 -2.07
CA MET A 33 4.21 0.82 -2.74
C MET A 33 5.02 1.82 -1.93
N ALA A 34 5.85 2.62 -2.60
CA ALA A 34 6.41 3.83 -2.02
C ALA A 34 6.44 4.94 -3.07
N HIS A 35 6.43 6.19 -2.63
CA HIS A 35 6.48 7.34 -3.53
C HIS A 35 7.72 8.21 -3.25
N ASP A 36 7.96 9.20 -4.09
CA ASP A 36 9.20 9.97 -4.11
C ASP A 36 9.59 10.67 -2.80
N SER A 37 8.63 10.99 -1.93
CA SER A 37 8.93 11.58 -0.62
C SER A 37 9.29 10.56 0.46
N THR A 38 8.72 9.35 0.43
CA THR A 38 8.88 8.34 1.50
C THR A 38 9.77 7.15 1.09
N ALA A 39 9.90 6.87 -0.20
CA ALA A 39 10.79 5.85 -0.75
C ALA A 39 12.26 6.05 -0.34
N PRO A 40 12.84 7.26 -0.31
CA PRO A 40 14.23 7.43 0.10
C PRO A 40 14.54 6.87 1.48
N LEU A 41 13.66 7.10 2.46
CA LEU A 41 13.81 6.59 3.82
C LEU A 41 13.57 5.07 3.90
N ALA A 42 12.59 4.56 3.15
CA ALA A 42 12.37 3.11 3.07
C ALA A 42 13.56 2.39 2.44
N ILE A 43 14.21 2.99 1.44
CA ILE A 43 15.42 2.47 0.80
C ILE A 43 16.61 2.47 1.76
N GLU A 44 16.76 3.51 2.59
CA GLU A 44 17.80 3.55 3.64
C GLU A 44 17.64 2.37 4.60
N GLY A 45 16.45 2.22 5.18
CA GLY A 45 16.17 1.10 6.09
C GLY A 45 16.33 -0.26 5.40
N PHE A 46 15.90 -0.39 4.13
CA PHE A 46 16.05 -1.63 3.38
C PHE A 46 17.52 -2.03 3.20
N ASN A 47 18.38 -1.06 2.87
CA ASN A 47 19.81 -1.31 2.63
C ASN A 47 20.57 -1.77 3.89
N GLU A 48 20.06 -1.46 5.08
CA GLU A 48 20.58 -1.97 6.35
C GLU A 48 20.19 -3.44 6.58
N ILE A 49 19.07 -3.88 6.00
CA ILE A 49 18.49 -5.21 6.22
C ILE A 49 18.95 -6.22 5.15
N ARG A 50 18.94 -5.81 3.87
CA ARG A 50 19.13 -6.72 2.73
C ARG A 50 19.74 -6.01 1.52
N LYS A 51 20.33 -6.79 0.61
CA LYS A 51 20.89 -6.30 -0.66
C LYS A 51 19.93 -6.40 -1.85
N LYS A 52 18.93 -7.27 -1.77
CA LYS A 52 17.96 -7.53 -2.84
C LYS A 52 16.55 -7.52 -2.31
N VAL A 53 15.64 -6.83 -3.00
CA VAL A 53 14.22 -6.86 -2.70
C VAL A 53 13.68 -8.29 -2.83
N PHE A 54 12.63 -8.62 -2.08
CA PHE A 54 12.08 -9.97 -2.06
C PHE A 54 11.56 -10.41 -3.43
N ASN A 55 10.92 -9.48 -4.17
CA ASN A 55 10.46 -9.67 -5.54
C ASN A 55 10.29 -8.29 -6.22
N PRO A 56 11.09 -7.95 -7.25
CA PRO A 56 11.00 -6.67 -7.94
C PRO A 56 9.62 -6.40 -8.57
N GLU A 57 8.92 -7.44 -9.04
CA GLU A 57 7.60 -7.34 -9.67
C GLU A 57 6.50 -6.91 -8.69
N LYS A 58 6.75 -7.04 -7.38
CA LYS A 58 5.80 -6.67 -6.31
C LYS A 58 6.12 -5.32 -5.68
N ILE A 59 7.17 -4.64 -6.14
CA ILE A 59 7.50 -3.28 -5.67
C ILE A 59 6.99 -2.29 -6.70
N VAL A 60 6.22 -1.29 -6.26
CA VAL A 60 5.73 -0.20 -7.11
C VAL A 60 6.28 1.12 -6.58
N ILE A 61 6.95 1.88 -7.45
CA ILE A 61 7.49 3.20 -7.10
C ILE A 61 6.84 4.26 -7.98
N VAL A 62 6.26 5.28 -7.37
CA VAL A 62 5.58 6.37 -8.09
C VAL A 62 6.16 7.72 -7.71
N PHE A 63 6.45 8.56 -8.69
CA PHE A 63 6.84 9.96 -8.47
C PHE A 63 5.63 10.85 -8.72
N ASP A 64 5.02 11.34 -7.65
CA ASP A 64 3.80 12.16 -7.72
C ASP A 64 3.76 13.32 -6.72
N HIS A 65 4.48 13.25 -5.59
CA HIS A 65 4.44 14.31 -4.57
C HIS A 65 5.34 15.49 -4.92
N PHE A 66 6.51 15.23 -5.50
CA PHE A 66 7.51 16.22 -5.87
C PHE A 66 7.89 16.11 -7.34
N PHE A 67 6.94 15.81 -8.24
CA PHE A 67 7.22 15.68 -9.67
C PHE A 67 6.61 16.82 -10.50
N PRO A 68 7.42 17.59 -11.27
CA PRO A 68 8.90 17.63 -11.30
C PRO A 68 9.53 18.12 -9.97
N PRO A 69 10.82 17.79 -9.68
CA PRO A 69 11.45 18.12 -8.40
C PRO A 69 11.49 19.64 -8.16
N PRO A 70 10.88 20.15 -7.07
CA PRO A 70 10.79 21.58 -6.79
C PRO A 70 12.08 22.17 -6.20
N SER A 71 13.07 21.34 -5.85
CA SER A 71 14.33 21.76 -5.26
C SER A 71 15.48 20.82 -5.61
N VAL A 72 16.71 21.26 -5.39
CA VAL A 72 17.92 20.43 -5.55
C VAL A 72 17.89 19.22 -4.62
N ASP A 73 17.37 19.38 -3.40
CA ASP A 73 17.26 18.26 -2.47
C ASP A 73 16.21 17.25 -2.93
N ALA A 74 15.04 17.69 -3.43
CA ALA A 74 14.08 16.79 -4.05
C ALA A 74 14.67 16.06 -5.26
N ALA A 75 15.46 16.75 -6.09
CA ALA A 75 16.16 16.13 -7.21
C ALA A 75 17.18 15.07 -6.77
N ARG A 76 17.89 15.29 -5.66
CA ARG A 76 18.80 14.29 -5.07
C ARG A 76 18.04 13.06 -4.57
N LEU A 77 16.90 13.24 -3.92
CA LEU A 77 16.03 12.15 -3.50
C LEU A 77 15.51 11.35 -4.70
N HIS A 78 15.04 12.02 -5.75
CA HIS A 78 14.64 11.40 -7.01
C HIS A 78 15.77 10.56 -7.62
N GLN A 79 17.00 11.09 -7.66
CA GLN A 79 18.16 10.35 -8.17
C GLN A 79 18.44 9.10 -7.34
N LYS A 80 18.38 9.19 -6.01
CA LYS A 80 18.54 8.05 -5.10
C LYS A 80 17.53 6.94 -5.40
N VAL A 81 16.26 7.29 -5.56
CA VAL A 81 15.21 6.32 -5.86
C VAL A 81 15.40 5.71 -7.25
N ARG A 82 15.76 6.50 -8.28
CA ARG A 82 16.05 5.97 -9.63
C ARG A 82 17.22 5.00 -9.64
N ASN A 83 18.28 5.28 -8.87
CA ASN A 83 19.41 4.37 -8.70
C ASN A 83 18.95 3.03 -8.10
N PHE A 84 18.12 3.09 -7.05
CA PHE A 84 17.56 1.89 -6.42
C PHE A 84 16.69 1.08 -7.39
N VAL A 85 15.78 1.73 -8.11
CA VAL A 85 14.93 1.09 -9.14
C VAL A 85 15.79 0.36 -10.17
N THR A 86 16.87 1.01 -10.63
CA THR A 86 17.80 0.43 -11.62
C THR A 86 18.58 -0.76 -11.05
N GLU A 87 19.14 -0.62 -9.85
CA GLU A 87 19.93 -1.65 -9.18
C GLU A 87 19.11 -2.90 -8.85
N GLN A 88 17.90 -2.70 -8.33
CA GLN A 88 16.99 -3.77 -7.94
C GLN A 88 16.19 -4.34 -9.13
N LYS A 89 16.32 -3.73 -10.31
CA LYS A 89 15.58 -4.09 -11.54
C LYS A 89 14.07 -4.07 -11.32
N ILE A 90 13.56 -3.02 -10.68
CA ILE A 90 12.13 -2.84 -10.43
C ILE A 90 11.46 -2.36 -11.73
N PRO A 91 10.55 -3.14 -12.35
CA PRO A 91 9.91 -2.74 -13.60
C PRO A 91 8.79 -1.73 -13.39
N ASN A 92 8.18 -1.69 -12.20
CA ASN A 92 6.99 -0.90 -11.90
C ASN A 92 7.37 0.49 -11.35
N PHE A 93 8.03 1.29 -12.18
CA PHE A 93 8.36 2.68 -11.87
C PHE A 93 7.51 3.62 -12.73
N PHE A 94 6.83 4.57 -12.08
CA PHE A 94 5.95 5.54 -12.74
C PHE A 94 6.28 6.96 -12.31
N ASN A 95 6.14 7.91 -13.23
CA ASN A 95 6.29 9.35 -13.00
C ASN A 95 5.13 10.13 -13.64
N GLU A 96 3.99 9.48 -13.78
CA GLU A 96 2.75 10.02 -14.30
C GLU A 96 1.61 9.55 -13.38
N GLY A 97 0.71 10.46 -13.02
CA GLY A 97 -0.43 10.17 -12.15
C GLY A 97 -0.10 10.12 -10.65
N VAL A 98 -1.16 10.07 -9.84
CA VAL A 98 -1.09 9.93 -8.37
C VAL A 98 -0.93 8.45 -8.03
N CYS A 99 -0.10 8.14 -7.03
CA CYS A 99 0.26 6.77 -6.63
C CYS A 99 -0.96 5.84 -6.49
N HIS A 100 -1.99 6.22 -5.73
CA HIS A 100 -3.18 5.41 -5.54
C HIS A 100 -3.99 5.19 -6.82
N GLN A 101 -4.03 6.17 -7.72
CA GLN A 101 -4.70 6.03 -9.01
C GLN A 101 -3.98 4.98 -9.87
N ILE A 102 -2.65 5.06 -9.95
CA ILE A 102 -1.82 4.09 -10.67
C ILE A 102 -1.98 2.68 -10.08
N LEU A 103 -2.02 2.55 -8.76
CA LEU A 103 -2.26 1.28 -8.09
C LEU A 103 -3.60 0.68 -8.48
N VAL A 104 -4.69 1.45 -8.34
CA VAL A 104 -6.05 1.01 -8.67
C VAL A 104 -6.19 0.60 -10.13
N GLU A 105 -5.54 1.30 -11.06
CA GLU A 105 -5.63 1.00 -12.49
C GLU A 105 -4.85 -0.26 -12.92
N LYS A 106 -3.77 -0.61 -12.21
CA LYS A 106 -2.77 -1.57 -12.74
C LYS A 106 -2.41 -2.73 -11.80
N PHE A 107 -2.54 -2.57 -10.48
CA PHE A 107 -1.89 -3.48 -9.52
C PHE A 107 -2.85 -4.11 -8.51
N VAL A 108 -4.01 -3.51 -8.28
CA VAL A 108 -4.93 -3.97 -7.23
C VAL A 108 -5.86 -5.06 -7.76
N SER A 109 -5.87 -6.21 -7.08
CA SER A 109 -6.84 -7.28 -7.28
C SER A 109 -7.60 -7.60 -5.98
N PRO A 110 -8.88 -8.05 -6.08
CA PRO A 110 -9.63 -8.48 -4.91
C PRO A 110 -8.89 -9.55 -4.10
N GLY A 111 -8.83 -9.36 -2.78
CA GLY A 111 -8.15 -10.25 -1.87
C GLY A 111 -6.64 -10.05 -1.75
N ASN A 112 -6.05 -9.02 -2.37
CA ASN A 112 -4.66 -8.68 -2.13
C ASN A 112 -4.42 -8.14 -0.72
N VAL A 113 -3.18 -8.29 -0.25
CA VAL A 113 -2.60 -7.54 0.87
C VAL A 113 -1.63 -6.49 0.29
N ILE A 114 -1.96 -5.22 0.45
CA ILE A 114 -1.20 -4.09 -0.10
C ILE A 114 -0.70 -3.21 1.04
N VAL A 115 0.58 -2.88 1.01
CA VAL A 115 1.16 -1.91 1.97
C VAL A 115 1.80 -0.78 1.19
N GLY A 116 1.60 0.45 1.67
CA GLY A 116 2.11 1.64 1.03
C GLY A 116 2.75 2.58 2.03
N ALA A 117 3.80 3.27 1.60
CA ALA A 117 4.43 4.33 2.36
C ALA A 117 3.62 5.65 2.31
N ASP A 118 2.29 5.58 2.31
CA ASP A 118 1.35 6.72 2.26
C ASP A 118 0.11 6.43 3.14
N SER A 119 -0.41 7.44 3.84
CA SER A 119 -1.56 7.32 4.73
C SER A 119 -2.87 6.93 4.04
N HIS A 120 -3.02 7.23 2.75
CA HIS A 120 -4.22 6.98 1.95
C HIS A 120 -4.15 5.68 1.15
N THR A 121 -3.20 4.80 1.48
CA THR A 121 -3.16 3.42 0.96
C THR A 121 -4.38 2.58 1.41
N CYS A 122 -5.37 3.16 2.10
CA CYS A 122 -6.68 2.54 2.29
C CYS A 122 -7.56 2.64 1.02
N THR A 123 -7.20 3.46 0.04
CA THR A 123 -7.95 3.69 -1.20
C THR A 123 -8.13 2.40 -2.01
N GLU A 124 -7.12 1.55 -2.04
CA GLU A 124 -7.08 0.28 -2.76
C GLU A 124 -8.12 -0.72 -2.22
N GLY A 125 -8.60 -0.51 -0.99
CA GLY A 125 -9.70 -1.28 -0.40
C GLY A 125 -11.01 -1.17 -1.17
N ALA A 126 -11.19 -0.12 -1.99
CA ALA A 126 -12.35 0.03 -2.88
C ALA A 126 -12.49 -1.13 -3.89
N LEU A 127 -11.39 -1.82 -4.22
CA LEU A 127 -11.38 -3.00 -5.09
C LEU A 127 -11.38 -4.34 -4.33
N GLY A 128 -11.70 -4.33 -3.03
CA GLY A 128 -11.81 -5.54 -2.23
C GLY A 128 -10.47 -6.12 -1.77
N ALA A 129 -9.41 -5.31 -1.75
CA ALA A 129 -8.13 -5.65 -1.13
C ALA A 129 -8.10 -5.25 0.35
N PHE A 130 -7.26 -5.91 1.15
CA PHE A 130 -6.79 -5.34 2.41
C PHE A 130 -5.60 -4.44 2.10
N SER A 131 -5.69 -3.17 2.47
CA SER A 131 -4.66 -2.19 2.13
C SER A 131 -4.49 -1.17 3.25
N THR A 132 -3.23 -0.84 3.57
CA THR A 132 -2.93 0.07 4.68
C THR A 132 -1.64 0.84 4.46
N GLY A 133 -1.62 2.08 4.95
CA GLY A 133 -0.41 2.89 5.05
C GLY A 133 0.48 2.40 6.18
N LEU A 134 1.80 2.35 5.95
CA LEU A 134 2.81 1.99 6.94
C LEU A 134 3.99 2.97 6.89
N GLY A 135 4.75 3.05 7.98
CA GLY A 135 5.95 3.87 8.05
C GLY A 135 7.11 3.28 7.23
N SER A 136 8.12 4.10 6.92
CA SER A 136 9.27 3.69 6.10
C SER A 136 10.02 2.47 6.64
N THR A 137 10.07 2.26 7.95
CA THR A 137 10.69 1.07 8.58
C THR A 137 9.96 -0.22 8.23
N ASP A 138 8.62 -0.22 8.30
CA ASP A 138 7.83 -1.39 7.94
C ASP A 138 7.87 -1.65 6.44
N ILE A 139 7.86 -0.59 5.63
CA ILE A 139 8.00 -0.70 4.17
C ILE A 139 9.38 -1.25 3.79
N ALA A 140 10.45 -0.83 4.47
CA ALA A 140 11.77 -1.43 4.31
C ALA A 140 11.76 -2.94 4.62
N GLY A 141 11.10 -3.33 5.72
CA GLY A 141 10.88 -4.74 6.08
C GLY A 141 10.08 -5.51 5.03
N ALA A 142 9.03 -4.90 4.48
CA ALA A 142 8.20 -5.47 3.42
C ALA A 142 9.00 -5.65 2.12
N MET A 143 9.77 -4.64 1.70
CA MET A 143 10.68 -4.73 0.56
C MET A 143 11.74 -5.82 0.76
N ALA A 144 12.22 -6.00 1.99
CA ALA A 144 13.22 -7.00 2.31
C ALA A 144 12.66 -8.44 2.35
N THR A 145 11.43 -8.63 2.86
CA THR A 145 10.93 -9.97 3.22
C THR A 145 9.68 -10.41 2.46
N GLY A 146 8.93 -9.49 1.86
CA GLY A 146 7.62 -9.75 1.28
C GLY A 146 6.53 -10.02 2.32
N LYS A 147 6.78 -9.68 3.59
CA LYS A 147 5.88 -9.95 4.71
C LYS A 147 5.74 -8.73 5.61
N CYS A 148 4.64 -8.65 6.33
CA CYS A 148 4.39 -7.65 7.38
C CYS A 148 3.67 -8.28 8.57
N TRP A 149 3.86 -7.67 9.74
CA TRP A 149 3.09 -8.01 10.93
C TRP A 149 1.82 -7.17 10.97
N PHE A 150 0.67 -7.83 11.17
CA PHE A 150 -0.62 -7.16 11.32
C PHE A 150 -1.29 -7.60 12.59
N LYS A 151 -1.82 -6.63 13.34
CA LYS A 151 -2.87 -6.89 14.30
C LYS A 151 -4.20 -6.85 13.56
N ILE A 152 -4.96 -7.94 13.58
CA ILE A 152 -6.24 -8.02 12.89
C ILE A 152 -7.19 -6.96 13.47
N PRO A 153 -7.72 -6.04 12.65
CA PRO A 153 -8.58 -4.96 13.15
C PRO A 153 -10.02 -5.44 13.32
N GLU A 154 -10.74 -4.78 14.23
CA GLU A 154 -12.20 -4.82 14.24
C GLU A 154 -12.76 -4.17 12.96
N SER A 155 -14.00 -4.50 12.60
CA SER A 155 -14.65 -3.98 11.40
C SER A 155 -15.93 -3.22 11.74
N LEU A 156 -16.03 -1.98 11.24
CA LEU A 156 -17.28 -1.21 11.24
C LEU A 156 -18.00 -1.41 9.91
N LYS A 157 -19.27 -1.82 9.96
CA LYS A 157 -20.09 -2.07 8.75
C LYS A 157 -21.08 -0.94 8.53
N PHE A 158 -20.85 -0.14 7.50
CA PHE A 158 -21.80 0.86 7.01
C PHE A 158 -22.69 0.23 5.94
N ASN A 159 -23.98 0.06 6.22
CA ASN A 159 -24.95 -0.42 5.24
C ASN A 159 -25.63 0.79 4.58
N LEU A 160 -25.18 1.16 3.39
CA LEU A 160 -25.79 2.23 2.60
C LEU A 160 -27.01 1.68 1.84
N SER A 161 -28.16 2.33 1.98
CA SER A 161 -29.41 1.93 1.33
C SER A 161 -30.03 3.10 0.56
N GLY A 162 -30.86 2.78 -0.43
CA GLY A 162 -31.43 3.77 -1.35
C GLY A 162 -30.45 4.19 -2.46
N SER A 163 -30.77 5.28 -3.14
CA SER A 163 -29.96 5.87 -4.21
C SER A 163 -29.65 7.33 -3.89
N PRO A 164 -28.43 7.82 -4.19
CA PRO A 164 -28.11 9.23 -4.03
C PRO A 164 -29.07 10.11 -4.82
N GLY A 165 -29.52 11.22 -4.22
CA GLY A 165 -30.31 12.23 -4.91
C GLY A 165 -29.50 12.93 -6.01
N LYS A 166 -30.19 13.68 -6.89
CA LYS A 166 -29.52 14.47 -7.92
C LYS A 166 -28.52 15.44 -7.28
N GLY A 167 -27.26 15.39 -7.72
CA GLY A 167 -26.19 16.24 -7.22
C GLY A 167 -25.50 15.72 -5.94
N VAL A 168 -25.86 14.53 -5.46
CA VAL A 168 -25.17 13.84 -4.36
C VAL A 168 -24.21 12.79 -4.94
N TYR A 169 -22.95 12.85 -4.55
CA TYR A 169 -21.87 11.99 -5.04
C TYR A 169 -21.20 11.20 -3.91
N ALA A 170 -20.30 10.28 -4.27
CA ALA A 170 -19.58 9.45 -3.30
C ALA A 170 -18.82 10.30 -2.25
N LYS A 171 -18.31 11.49 -2.64
CA LYS A 171 -17.65 12.40 -1.71
C LYS A 171 -18.60 12.93 -0.63
N ASP A 172 -19.83 13.27 -0.98
CA ASP A 172 -20.83 13.75 -0.02
C ASP A 172 -21.20 12.66 0.99
N ILE A 173 -21.29 11.41 0.51
CA ILE A 173 -21.60 10.25 1.36
C ILE A 173 -20.48 10.02 2.39
N ILE A 174 -19.22 9.94 1.96
CA ILE A 174 -18.12 9.69 2.90
C ILE A 174 -17.92 10.86 3.87
N LEU A 175 -18.14 12.11 3.45
CA LEU A 175 -18.11 13.27 4.34
C LEU A 175 -19.24 13.27 5.37
N ASN A 176 -20.38 12.62 5.10
CA ASN A 176 -21.46 12.50 6.07
C ASN A 176 -21.21 11.40 7.12
N ILE A 177 -20.36 10.43 6.80
CA ILE A 177 -19.97 9.34 7.71
C ILE A 177 -18.90 9.82 8.73
N ILE A 178 -18.01 10.72 8.31
CA ILE A 178 -16.93 11.31 9.13
C ILE A 178 -17.50 12.37 10.06
#